data_AF-A0A7J3MLU8-F1
#
_entry.id   AF-A0A7J3MLU8-F1
#
_cell.length_a   1.000
_cell.length_b   1.000
_cell.length_c   1.000
_cell.angle_alpha   90.00
_cell.angle_beta   90.00
_cell.angle_gamma   90.00
#
_symmetry.space_group_name_H-M   'P 1'
#
loop_
_entity.id
_entity.type
_entity.pdbx_description
1 polymer ?
#
loop_
_entity_poly.entity_id
_entity_poly.type
_entity_poly.pdbx_seq_one_letter_code
_entity_poly.pdbx_strand_id
1 'polypeptide(L)'
;MRRSSSIGFARLEAFFENPCTAKIIYLSIKPDESFKARGLRAFSKLEGNRVVFKIACKRGIMSLAYTIYEYLQHLKTVEDAASLLEEAKYQCRQGSQASKHSSPQ
;
A
#
# COMPACT_ATOMS: atom_id res chain seq x y z
N MET A 1 -35.60 -13.88 -14.30
CA MET A 1 -34.30 -13.84 -15.02
C MET A 1 -33.17 -13.94 -14.01
N ARG A 2 -32.42 -15.05 -13.98
CA ARG A 2 -31.19 -15.14 -13.17
C ARG A 2 -30.14 -14.27 -13.85
N ARG A 3 -29.82 -13.08 -13.31
CA ARG A 3 -28.64 -12.32 -13.76
C ARG A 3 -27.42 -13.17 -13.44
N SER A 4 -26.76 -13.72 -14.45
CA SER A 4 -25.42 -14.27 -14.32
C SER A 4 -24.51 -13.12 -13.90
N SER A 5 -24.25 -12.98 -12.61
CA SER A 5 -23.25 -12.01 -12.14
C SER A 5 -21.89 -12.49 -12.64
N SER A 6 -21.38 -11.86 -13.70
CA SER A 6 -20.04 -12.13 -14.18
C SER A 6 -19.04 -11.79 -13.07
N ILE A 7 -18.12 -12.71 -12.81
CA ILE A 7 -17.03 -12.48 -11.86
C ILE A 7 -16.03 -11.56 -12.54
N GLY A 8 -15.79 -10.39 -11.94
CA GLY A 8 -14.77 -9.45 -12.40
C GLY A 8 -13.41 -9.81 -11.80
N PHE A 9 -12.35 -9.66 -12.59
CA PHE A 9 -10.97 -9.89 -12.16
C PHE A 9 -10.13 -8.66 -12.48
N ALA A 10 -9.23 -8.28 -11.56
CA ALA A 10 -8.27 -7.22 -11.78
C ALA A 10 -6.91 -7.61 -11.20
N ARG A 11 -5.85 -7.09 -11.83
CA ARG A 11 -4.49 -7.19 -11.36
C ARG A 11 -3.89 -5.80 -11.33
N LEU A 12 -3.46 -5.36 -10.15
CA LEU A 12 -2.72 -4.11 -9.96
C LEU A 12 -1.26 -4.42 -9.63
N GLU A 13 -0.37 -3.64 -10.19
CA GLU A 13 1.06 -3.71 -9.95
C GLU A 13 1.57 -2.32 -9.60
N ALA A 14 2.22 -2.20 -8.45
CA ALA A 14 2.90 -0.98 -8.03
C ALA A 14 4.41 -1.25 -7.99
N PHE A 15 5.18 -0.38 -8.62
CA PHE A 15 6.63 -0.45 -8.71
C PHE A 15 7.23 0.66 -7.86
N PHE A 16 8.25 0.30 -7.08
CA PHE A 16 8.95 1.24 -6.20
C PHE A 16 10.43 1.22 -6.53
N GLU A 17 11.11 2.33 -6.34
CA GLU A 17 12.56 2.40 -6.60
C GLU A 17 13.35 1.55 -5.59
N ASN A 18 12.91 1.53 -4.33
CA ASN A 18 13.58 0.85 -3.24
C ASN A 18 12.81 -0.40 -2.78
N PRO A 19 13.43 -1.59 -2.74
CA PRO A 19 12.83 -2.80 -2.18
C PRO A 19 12.32 -2.66 -0.73
N CYS A 20 13.00 -1.83 0.09
CA CYS A 20 12.56 -1.55 1.46
C CYS A 20 11.22 -0.80 1.47
N THR A 21 11.05 0.18 0.59
CA THR A 21 9.78 0.93 0.45
C THR A 21 8.66 -0.01 -0.02
N ALA A 22 8.92 -0.84 -1.03
CA ALA A 22 7.97 -1.85 -1.48
C ALA A 22 7.54 -2.78 -0.34
N LYS A 23 8.49 -3.20 0.51
CA LYS A 23 8.21 -4.05 1.67
C LYS A 23 7.35 -3.36 2.72
N ILE A 24 7.65 -2.10 3.06
CA ILE A 24 6.84 -1.31 4.00
C ILE A 24 5.41 -1.18 3.47
N ILE A 25 5.25 -0.77 2.21
CA ILE A 25 3.94 -0.60 1.58
C ILE A 25 3.16 -1.91 1.56
N TYR A 26 3.80 -3.01 1.16
CA TYR A 26 3.20 -4.33 1.15
C TYR A 26 2.69 -4.76 2.53
N LEU A 27 3.50 -4.54 3.58
CA LEU A 27 3.11 -4.91 4.94
C LEU A 27 1.95 -4.06 5.47
N SER A 28 1.89 -2.79 5.10
CA SER A 28 0.82 -1.87 5.51
C SER A 28 -0.52 -2.11 4.81
N ILE A 29 -0.50 -2.62 3.57
CA ILE A 29 -1.71 -2.77 2.72
C ILE A 29 -2.11 -4.24 2.57
N LYS A 30 -1.39 -5.16 3.22
CA LYS A 30 -1.71 -6.58 3.19
C LYS A 30 -3.21 -6.74 3.55
N PRO A 31 -4.04 -7.26 2.62
CA PRO A 31 -5.47 -7.37 2.86
C PRO A 31 -5.70 -8.20 4.11
N ASP A 32 -6.39 -7.63 5.10
CA ASP A 32 -6.73 -8.39 6.29
C ASP A 32 -7.74 -9.47 5.90
N GLU A 33 -7.34 -10.73 6.08
CA GLU A 33 -8.18 -11.91 5.82
C GLU A 33 -9.48 -11.85 6.64
N SER A 34 -9.47 -11.16 7.79
CA SER A 34 -10.60 -11.04 8.71
C SER A 34 -11.68 -10.06 8.24
N PHE A 35 -11.37 -9.12 7.33
CA PHE A 35 -12.30 -8.08 6.83
C PHE A 35 -12.78 -8.30 5.38
N LYS A 36 -12.78 -9.54 4.90
CA LYS A 36 -13.22 -9.84 3.53
C LYS A 36 -14.73 -9.70 3.37
N ALA A 37 -15.16 -8.61 2.72
CA ALA A 37 -16.55 -8.45 2.28
C ALA A 37 -17.01 -9.66 1.44
N ARG A 38 -18.21 -10.19 1.73
CA ARG A 38 -18.74 -11.39 1.06
C ARG A 38 -18.72 -11.22 -0.46
N GLY A 39 -18.01 -12.11 -1.16
CA GLY A 39 -17.90 -12.08 -2.63
C GLY A 39 -16.71 -11.30 -3.17
N LEU A 40 -15.87 -10.71 -2.32
CA LEU A 40 -14.58 -10.13 -2.69
C LEU A 40 -13.44 -11.07 -2.24
N ARG A 41 -12.50 -11.34 -3.14
CA ARG A 41 -11.24 -12.02 -2.83
C ARG A 41 -10.10 -11.16 -3.32
N ALA A 42 -9.21 -10.76 -2.43
CA ALA A 42 -7.97 -10.08 -2.78
C ALA A 42 -6.79 -10.93 -2.29
N PHE A 43 -5.78 -11.03 -3.13
CA PHE A 43 -4.49 -11.64 -2.82
C PHE A 43 -3.41 -10.61 -3.12
N SER A 44 -2.40 -10.52 -2.27
CA SER A 44 -1.25 -9.65 -2.49
C SER A 44 0.05 -10.45 -2.43
N LYS A 45 1.06 -10.00 -3.16
CA LYS A 45 2.41 -10.56 -3.13
C LYS A 45 3.45 -9.46 -3.30
N LEU A 46 4.56 -9.59 -2.59
CA LEU A 46 5.78 -8.79 -2.78
C LEU A 46 6.79 -9.57 -3.64
N GLU A 47 7.33 -8.92 -4.66
CA GLU A 47 8.34 -9.47 -5.57
C GLU A 47 9.43 -8.43 -5.78
N GLY A 48 10.51 -8.50 -4.98
CA GLY A 48 11.57 -7.51 -5.01
C GLY A 48 11.07 -6.11 -4.64
N ASN A 49 11.11 -5.18 -5.61
CA ASN A 49 10.61 -3.82 -5.49
C ASN A 49 9.19 -3.62 -6.04
N ARG A 50 8.47 -4.71 -6.32
CA ARG A 50 7.11 -4.70 -6.88
C ARG A 50 6.10 -5.28 -5.91
N VAL A 51 4.97 -4.61 -5.75
CA VAL A 51 3.79 -5.11 -5.04
C VAL A 51 2.69 -5.45 -6.04
N VAL A 52 2.16 -6.67 -5.97
CA VAL A 52 1.12 -7.17 -6.88
C VAL A 52 -0.15 -7.47 -6.09
N PHE A 53 -1.28 -6.90 -6.50
CA PHE A 53 -2.60 -7.22 -5.99
C PHE A 53 -3.43 -7.92 -7.07
N LYS A 54 -4.03 -9.06 -6.72
CA LYS A 54 -4.98 -9.80 -7.56
C LYS A 54 -6.34 -9.78 -6.89
N ILE A 55 -7.34 -9.25 -7.58
CA ILE A 55 -8.67 -9.03 -7.03
C ILE A 55 -9.68 -9.79 -7.88
N ALA A 56 -10.54 -10.58 -7.23
CA ALA A 56 -11.68 -11.24 -7.84
C ALA A 56 -12.95 -10.80 -7.11
N CYS A 57 -13.93 -10.28 -7.86
CA CYS A 57 -15.16 -9.73 -7.32
C CYS A 57 -16.39 -10.39 -7.97
N LYS A 58 -17.20 -11.06 -7.15
CA LYS A 58 -18.46 -11.71 -7.57
C LYS A 58 -19.65 -10.75 -7.59
N ARG A 59 -19.50 -9.53 -7.06
CA ARG A 59 -20.57 -8.52 -6.96
C ARG A 59 -20.75 -7.68 -8.24
N GLY A 60 -19.95 -7.97 -9.28
CA GLY A 60 -19.97 -7.28 -10.57
C GLY A 60 -18.93 -6.18 -10.71
N ILE A 61 -18.88 -5.58 -11.89
CA ILE A 61 -17.80 -4.67 -12.31
C ILE A 61 -17.73 -3.37 -11.49
N MET A 62 -18.87 -2.82 -11.07
CA MET A 62 -18.90 -1.59 -10.26
C MET A 62 -18.30 -1.80 -8.88
N SER A 63 -18.62 -2.92 -8.22
CA SER A 63 -17.98 -3.28 -6.95
C SER A 63 -16.49 -3.55 -7.11
N LEU A 64 -16.07 -4.16 -8.24
CA LEU A 64 -14.66 -4.31 -8.54
C LEU A 64 -13.97 -2.94 -8.68
N ALA A 65 -14.54 -2.01 -9.44
CA ALA A 65 -14.00 -0.67 -9.64
C ALA A 65 -13.87 0.11 -8.32
N TYR A 66 -14.88 0.04 -7.45
CA TYR A 66 -14.84 0.65 -6.13
C TYR A 66 -13.72 0.07 -5.26
N THR A 67 -13.59 -1.25 -5.21
CA THR A 67 -12.51 -1.90 -4.47
C THR A 67 -11.14 -1.49 -5.02
N ILE A 68 -10.95 -1.44 -6.34
CA ILE A 68 -9.70 -0.99 -6.94
C ILE A 68 -9.39 0.45 -6.50
N TYR A 69 -10.38 1.33 -6.54
CA TYR A 69 -10.25 2.72 -6.10
C TYR A 69 -9.82 2.81 -4.63
N GLU A 70 -10.44 2.05 -3.73
CA GLU A 70 -10.04 2.00 -2.31
C GLU A 70 -8.58 1.54 -2.13
N TYR A 71 -8.16 0.49 -2.85
CA TYR A 71 -6.77 0.03 -2.80
C TYR A 71 -5.78 1.11 -3.27
N LEU A 72 -6.12 1.84 -4.33
CA LEU A 72 -5.29 2.94 -4.83
C LEU A 72 -5.20 4.10 -3.82
N GLN A 73 -6.31 4.43 -3.15
CA GLN A 73 -6.32 5.44 -2.09
C GLN A 73 -5.42 5.02 -0.91
N HIS A 74 -5.54 3.77 -0.44
CA HIS A 74 -4.67 3.25 0.62
C HIS A 74 -3.20 3.23 0.21
N LEU A 75 -2.89 2.83 -1.04
CA LEU A 75 -1.54 2.91 -1.59
C LEU A 75 -0.99 4.32 -1.51
N LYS A 76 -1.80 5.32 -1.89
CA LYS A 76 -1.39 6.71 -1.83
C LYS A 76 -1.13 7.19 -0.40
N THR A 77 -2.03 6.89 0.54
CA THR A 77 -1.86 7.27 1.95
C THR A 77 -0.58 6.68 2.56
N VAL A 78 -0.28 5.42 2.26
CA VAL A 78 0.93 4.77 2.80
C VAL A 78 2.20 5.33 2.16
N GLU A 79 2.17 5.64 0.86
CA GLU A 79 3.28 6.30 0.18
C GLU A 79 3.56 7.69 0.77
N ASP A 80 2.52 8.48 1.01
CA ASP A 80 2.64 9.81 1.61
C ASP A 80 3.20 9.72 3.04
N ALA A 81 2.69 8.77 3.84
CA ALA A 81 3.20 8.53 5.19
C ALA A 81 4.66 8.08 5.20
N ALA A 82 5.06 7.21 4.26
CA ALA A 82 6.44 6.77 4.12
C ALA A 82 7.38 7.93 3.75
N SER A 83 6.92 8.85 2.90
CA SER A 83 7.66 10.04 2.49
C SER A 83 7.89 10.98 3.68
N LEU A 84 6.83 11.26 4.44
CA LEU A 84 6.91 12.07 5.67
C LEU A 84 7.86 11.48 6.71
N LEU A 85 7.87 10.16 6.87
CA LEU A 85 8.78 9.47 7.80
C LEU A 85 10.26 9.61 7.38
N GLU A 86 10.55 9.54 6.08
CA GLU A 86 11.93 9.71 5.58
C GLU A 86 12.39 11.17 5.74
N GLU A 87 11.51 12.15 5.51
CA GLU A 87 11.78 13.57 5.79
C GLU A 87 12.08 13.82 7.28
N ALA A 88 11.25 13.28 8.18
CA ALA A 88 11.45 13.43 9.63
C ALA A 88 12.79 12.82 10.09
N LYS A 89 13.15 11.64 9.57
CA LYS A 89 14.44 10.99 9.84
C LYS A 89 15.63 11.84 9.38
N TYR A 90 15.51 12.53 8.25
CA TYR A 90 16.56 13.44 7.76
C TYR A 90 16.77 14.62 8.72
N GLN A 91 15.68 15.24 9.20
CA GLN A 91 15.73 16.35 10.16
C GLN A 91 16.35 15.93 11.50
N CYS A 92 15.99 14.76 12.03
CA CYS A 92 16.59 14.24 13.27
C CYS A 92 18.12 14.03 13.13
N ARG A 93 18.59 13.57 11.97
CA ARG A 93 20.04 13.38 11.72
C ARG A 93 20.79 14.71 11.69
N GLN A 94 20.21 15.76 11.13
CA GLN A 94 20.83 17.08 11.13
C GLN A 94 20.84 17.73 12.52
N GLY A 95 19.73 17.65 13.27
CA GLY A 95 19.68 18.17 14.65
C GLY A 95 20.67 17.48 15.60
N SER A 96 20.94 16.19 15.39
CA SER A 96 21.91 15.42 16.19
C SER A 96 23.38 15.76 15.89
N GLN A 97 23.69 16.38 14.76
CA GLN A 97 25.05 16.85 14.44
C GLN A 97 25.31 18.25 15.00
N ALA A 98 24.29 19.10 15.10
CA ALA A 98 24.42 20.45 15.66
C ALA A 98 24.68 20.47 17.19
N SER A 99 24.28 19.42 17.93
CA SER A 99 24.40 19.39 19.40
C SER A 99 25.78 18.93 19.93
N LYS A 100 26.76 18.64 19.06
CA LYS A 100 28.13 18.22 19.48
C LYS A 100 29.17 19.35 19.48
N HIS A 101 28.76 20.61 19.33
CA HIS A 101 29.69 21.74 19.20
C HIS A 101 29.50 22.90 20.20
N SER A 102 28.73 22.70 21.26
CA SER A 102 28.52 23.69 22.31
C SER A 102 28.90 23.15 23.69
N SER A 103 30.20 23.01 23.94
CA SER A 103 30.74 23.02 25.31
C SER A 103 31.59 24.29 25.45
N PRO A 104 31.06 25.36 26.07
CA PRO A 104 31.88 26.47 26.50
C PRO A 104 32.74 26.03 27.70
N GLN A 105 34.03 26.36 27.63
CA GLN A 105 35.02 26.25 28.71
C GLN A 105 34.70 27.17 29.89
#